data_AF-G0N574-F1
#
_entry.id   AF-G0N574-F1
#
_cell.length_a   1.000
_cell.length_b   1.000
_cell.length_c   1.000
_cell.angle_alpha   90.00
_cell.angle_beta   90.00
_cell.angle_gamma   90.00
#
_symmetry.space_group_name_H-M   'P 1'
#
loop_
_entity.id
_entity.type
_entity.pdbx_description
1 polymer ?
#
loop_
_entity_poly.entity_id
_entity_poly.type
_entity_poly.pdbx_seq_one_letter_code
_entity_poly.pdbx_strand_id
1 'polypeptide(L)'
;MLLYYLAAIFKGLHPRVDDDFVDKLNYHYTSAIIFAFAIIVSAKQYVGYPIQCWVPAQFTDAWEQYTENYCWVENTYYLPLTSAFPLEYGDRRARQISYYQWVPFVLALEALCFYIPCIMWRGLLHWHSGINVQSLTQMACDARMMDADARAATVQTIAGHMEDALEIQREVTDVSGMCVQKRWANYVTLLYVFIKMLYLGNVVLQVFMLNSFLGTDNLFYGFHILRDLLNGREWEVSGNFPRVTMCDFEVRVLGNVHHHTVQCVLMINMFNEKIFLFLWFWYFMVAFVSAVSMFHWIIISFLPGQHMKFIRKYLRATDLATDRQSVKKFVHKFLGYDGVFCMRMISAHAGDILATELIVALWHNFNDRVRKSPIEMFEGGVTQSPSKLDANFKTWLLGQSRAKPPFDGSNPTRGKKRRKSDGYFTFV
;
A
#
# COMPACT_ATOMS: atom_id res chain seq x y z
N MET A 1 17.36 20.38 -5.98
CA MET A 1 17.07 19.69 -4.71
C MET A 1 15.59 19.33 -4.59
N LEU A 2 14.65 20.30 -4.52
CA LEU A 2 13.21 20.01 -4.37
C LEU A 2 12.65 19.10 -5.48
N LEU A 3 12.97 19.37 -6.75
CA LEU A 3 12.54 18.54 -7.89
C LEU A 3 13.06 17.10 -7.84
N TYR A 4 14.23 16.87 -7.25
CA TYR A 4 14.80 15.53 -7.09
C TYR A 4 14.04 14.75 -6.01
N TYR A 5 13.74 15.39 -4.87
CA TYR A 5 12.91 14.77 -3.83
C TYR A 5 11.49 14.52 -4.32
N LEU A 6 10.90 15.46 -5.07
CA LEU A 6 9.60 15.26 -5.71
C LEU A 6 9.64 14.09 -6.69
N ALA A 7 10.65 14.01 -7.57
CA ALA A 7 10.81 12.89 -8.49
C ALA A 7 11.00 11.54 -7.77
N ALA A 8 11.72 11.52 -6.64
CA ALA A 8 11.88 10.32 -5.82
C ALA A 8 10.57 9.90 -5.14
N ILE A 9 9.78 10.87 -4.65
CA ILE A 9 8.45 10.65 -4.08
C ILE A 9 7.51 10.10 -5.16
N PHE A 10 7.47 10.72 -6.34
CA PHE A 10 6.67 10.25 -7.49
C PHE A 10 7.08 8.84 -7.95
N LYS A 11 8.38 8.51 -7.93
CA LYS A 11 8.86 7.16 -8.24
C LYS A 11 8.44 6.13 -7.18
N GLY A 12 8.35 6.53 -5.91
CA GLY A 12 7.81 5.70 -4.82
C GLY A 12 6.29 5.50 -4.88
N LEU A 13 5.57 6.48 -5.44
CA LEU A 13 4.13 6.47 -5.69
C LEU A 13 3.73 5.66 -6.94
N HIS A 14 4.69 5.24 -7.77
CA HIS A 14 4.37 4.49 -8.98
C HIS A 14 3.64 3.19 -8.61
N PRO A 15 2.50 2.90 -9.26
CA PRO A 15 1.78 1.65 -9.02
C PRO A 15 2.69 0.46 -9.24
N ARG A 16 2.68 -0.49 -8.30
CA ARG A 16 3.40 -1.75 -8.44
C ARG A 16 2.45 -2.86 -8.93
N VAL A 17 3.03 -4.01 -9.24
CA VAL A 17 2.35 -5.16 -9.85
C VAL A 17 2.02 -6.24 -8.81
N ASP A 18 2.27 -5.99 -7.53
CA ASP A 18 1.93 -6.85 -6.39
C ASP A 18 0.63 -6.41 -5.67
N ASP A 19 -0.13 -5.50 -6.27
CA ASP A 19 -1.31 -4.87 -5.68
C ASP A 19 -2.51 -4.88 -6.65
N ASP A 20 -3.71 -5.04 -6.10
CA ASP A 20 -4.95 -4.95 -6.87
C ASP A 20 -5.26 -3.51 -7.30
N PHE A 21 -6.20 -3.38 -8.25
CA PHE A 21 -6.80 -2.09 -8.59
C PHE A 21 -7.39 -1.36 -7.38
N VAL A 22 -8.06 -2.08 -6.47
CA VAL A 22 -8.68 -1.45 -5.28
C VAL A 22 -7.64 -0.94 -4.29
N ASP A 23 -6.46 -1.59 -4.21
CA ASP A 23 -5.36 -1.07 -3.39
C ASP A 23 -4.84 0.24 -4.00
N LYS A 24 -4.65 0.27 -5.33
CA LYS A 24 -4.24 1.47 -6.08
C LYS A 24 -5.27 2.60 -5.92
N LEU A 25 -6.57 2.28 -5.89
CA LEU A 25 -7.63 3.25 -5.59
C LEU A 25 -7.40 3.97 -4.26
N ASN A 26 -7.00 3.22 -3.23
CA ASN A 26 -6.72 3.76 -1.91
C ASN A 26 -5.40 4.54 -1.86
N TYR A 27 -4.24 3.87 -2.04
CA TYR A 27 -2.95 4.52 -1.75
C TYR A 27 -2.48 5.47 -2.85
N HIS A 28 -2.89 5.25 -4.10
CA HIS A 28 -2.39 6.05 -5.24
C HIS A 28 -3.41 7.11 -5.62
N TYR A 29 -4.62 6.73 -6.04
CA TYR A 29 -5.60 7.68 -6.54
C TYR A 29 -6.18 8.57 -5.43
N THR A 30 -6.66 7.97 -4.33
CA THR A 30 -7.26 8.75 -3.24
C THR A 30 -6.22 9.65 -2.57
N SER A 31 -5.03 9.12 -2.26
CA SER A 31 -3.93 9.94 -1.73
C SER A 31 -3.54 11.10 -2.66
N ALA A 32 -3.41 10.85 -3.98
CA ALA A 32 -3.07 11.89 -4.94
C ALA A 32 -4.16 12.98 -5.07
N ILE A 33 -5.45 12.59 -5.06
CA ILE A 33 -6.58 13.53 -5.10
C ILE A 33 -6.58 14.43 -3.86
N ILE A 34 -6.45 13.85 -2.66
CA ILE A 34 -6.41 14.62 -1.41
C ILE A 34 -5.19 15.53 -1.39
N PHE A 35 -4.01 15.02 -1.78
CA PHE A 35 -2.79 15.82 -1.84
C PHE A 35 -2.90 16.99 -2.84
N ALA A 36 -3.56 16.79 -3.98
CA ALA A 36 -3.85 17.86 -4.92
C ALA A 36 -4.77 18.92 -4.30
N PHE A 37 -5.82 18.54 -3.57
CA PHE A 37 -6.65 19.49 -2.83
C PHE A 37 -5.87 20.22 -1.75
N ALA A 38 -4.98 19.55 -1.01
CA ALA A 38 -4.11 20.19 -0.03
C ALA A 38 -3.24 21.28 -0.68
N ILE A 39 -2.68 21.02 -1.87
CA ILE A 39 -1.91 22.02 -2.64
C ILE A 39 -2.80 23.18 -3.08
N ILE A 40 -3.99 22.90 -3.63
CA ILE A 40 -4.91 23.95 -4.11
C ILE A 40 -5.33 24.88 -2.96
N VAL A 41 -5.71 24.31 -1.82
CA VAL A 41 -6.09 25.10 -0.63
C VAL A 41 -4.90 25.89 -0.10
N SER A 42 -3.72 25.26 -0.01
CA SER A 42 -2.49 25.94 0.42
C SER A 42 -2.12 27.11 -0.50
N ALA A 43 -2.25 26.94 -1.81
CA ALA A 43 -1.98 28.02 -2.77
C ALA A 43 -2.92 29.20 -2.54
N LYS A 44 -4.21 28.94 -2.31
CA LYS A 44 -5.18 30.01 -2.02
C LYS A 44 -4.93 30.68 -0.67
N GLN A 45 -4.47 29.93 0.33
CA GLN A 45 -4.27 30.39 1.70
C GLN A 45 -2.98 31.19 1.90
N TYR A 46 -1.88 30.80 1.24
CA TYR A 46 -0.56 31.41 1.45
C TYR A 46 -0.13 32.38 0.33
N VAL A 47 -0.58 32.16 -0.90
CA VAL A 47 -0.22 33.00 -2.06
C VAL A 47 -1.33 33.98 -2.41
N GLY A 48 -2.58 33.58 -2.20
CA GLY A 48 -3.75 34.45 -2.41
C GLY A 48 -4.17 35.22 -1.16
N TYR A 49 -5.22 36.01 -1.30
CA TYR A 49 -5.92 36.64 -0.18
C TYR A 49 -6.97 35.67 0.38
N PRO A 50 -6.78 35.07 1.59
CA PRO A 50 -7.73 34.11 2.15
C PRO A 50 -9.00 34.77 2.69
N ILE A 51 -8.85 36.01 3.17
CA ILE A 51 -9.88 36.85 3.76
C ILE A 51 -9.75 38.27 3.20
N GLN A 52 -10.87 38.97 3.05
CA GLN A 52 -10.91 40.41 2.76
C GLN A 52 -11.91 41.09 3.68
N CYS A 53 -11.54 42.22 4.28
CA CYS A 53 -12.36 42.85 5.31
C CYS A 53 -12.85 44.24 4.90
N TRP A 54 -14.11 44.51 5.23
CA TRP A 54 -14.71 45.83 5.10
C TRP A 54 -14.24 46.72 6.25
N VAL A 55 -13.20 47.51 6.00
CA VAL A 55 -12.62 48.44 6.98
C VAL A 55 -13.16 49.87 6.80
N PRO A 56 -13.12 50.71 7.86
CA PRO A 56 -13.52 52.11 7.76
C PRO A 56 -12.64 52.91 6.79
N ALA A 57 -13.22 53.92 6.12
CA ALA A 57 -12.51 54.72 5.10
C ALA A 57 -11.28 55.49 5.61
N GLN A 58 -11.16 55.71 6.92
CA GLN A 58 -9.97 56.33 7.52
C GLN A 58 -8.77 55.39 7.64
N PHE A 59 -8.93 54.09 7.39
CA PHE A 59 -7.82 53.14 7.46
C PHE A 59 -6.92 53.28 6.22
N THR A 60 -5.62 53.38 6.45
CA THR A 60 -4.62 53.30 5.37
C THR A 60 -4.49 51.85 4.89
N ASP A 61 -3.98 51.64 3.68
CA ASP A 61 -3.74 50.30 3.11
C ASP A 61 -2.93 49.39 4.05
N ALA A 62 -1.98 49.95 4.81
CA ALA A 62 -1.19 49.19 5.78
C ALA A 62 -2.04 48.72 6.98
N TRP A 63 -3.03 49.52 7.40
CA TRP A 63 -3.94 49.17 8.48
C TRP A 63 -5.00 48.17 8.02
N GLU A 64 -5.46 48.26 6.77
CA GLU A 64 -6.30 47.24 6.14
C GLU A 64 -5.59 45.89 6.14
N GLN A 65 -4.36 45.83 5.61
CA GLN A 65 -3.57 44.59 5.61
C GLN A 65 -3.29 44.05 7.01
N TYR A 66 -3.03 44.92 7.99
CA TYR A 66 -2.89 44.49 9.39
C TYR A 66 -4.19 43.87 9.90
N THR A 67 -5.33 44.52 9.64
CA THR A 67 -6.65 44.06 10.08
C THR A 67 -7.00 42.71 9.45
N GLU A 68 -6.79 42.54 8.15
CA GLU A 68 -7.03 41.28 7.44
C GLU A 68 -6.16 40.14 7.99
N ASN A 69 -4.86 40.39 8.20
CA ASN A 69 -3.95 39.39 8.74
C ASN A 69 -4.27 39.05 10.20
N TYR A 70 -4.61 40.05 11.01
CA TYR A 70 -5.03 39.85 12.39
C TYR A 70 -6.29 38.99 12.45
N CYS A 71 -7.33 39.35 11.69
CA CYS A 71 -8.58 38.62 11.63
C CYS A 71 -8.43 37.20 11.06
N TRP A 72 -7.47 36.99 10.16
CA TRP A 72 -7.14 35.65 9.69
C TRP A 72 -6.54 34.79 10.81
N VAL A 73 -5.70 35.36 11.68
CA VAL A 73 -5.02 34.64 12.78
C VAL A 73 -5.93 34.45 14.00
N GLU A 74 -6.64 35.50 14.41
CA GLU A 74 -7.43 35.57 15.66
C GLU A 74 -8.85 34.98 15.53
N ASN A 75 -9.06 34.15 14.50
CA ASN A 75 -10.34 33.51 14.14
C ASN A 75 -11.49 34.50 13.89
N THR A 76 -12.56 33.99 13.27
CA THR A 76 -13.76 34.78 12.97
C THR A 76 -15.00 34.03 13.44
N TYR A 77 -16.12 34.73 13.63
CA TYR A 77 -17.38 34.09 14.01
C TYR A 77 -18.48 34.39 13.00
N TYR A 78 -19.42 33.46 12.85
CA TYR A 78 -20.57 33.66 12.00
C TYR A 78 -21.73 34.26 12.79
N LEU A 79 -22.31 35.32 12.23
CA LEU A 79 -23.50 35.99 12.75
C LEU A 79 -24.44 36.30 11.58
N PRO A 80 -25.67 35.76 11.56
CA PRO A 80 -26.67 36.12 10.55
C PRO A 80 -26.96 37.62 10.58
N LEU A 81 -27.06 38.25 9.41
CA LEU A 81 -27.30 39.71 9.27
C LEU A 81 -28.60 40.17 9.94
N THR A 82 -29.59 39.29 10.08
CA THR A 82 -30.88 39.56 10.70
C THR A 82 -30.86 39.45 12.23
N SER A 83 -29.78 38.91 12.81
CA SER A 83 -29.67 38.70 14.25
C SER A 83 -29.03 39.91 14.94
N ALA A 84 -29.52 40.23 16.15
CA ALA A 84 -28.94 41.29 16.96
C ALA A 84 -27.51 40.92 17.38
N PHE A 85 -26.63 41.92 17.45
CA PHE A 85 -25.25 41.72 17.87
C PHE A 85 -25.20 41.30 19.36
N PRO A 86 -24.63 40.13 19.69
CA PRO A 86 -24.62 39.65 21.07
C PRO A 86 -23.77 40.58 21.94
N LEU A 87 -24.34 41.10 23.03
CA LEU A 87 -23.65 42.01 23.95
C LEU A 87 -22.56 41.31 24.77
N GLU A 88 -22.71 40.00 25.00
CA GLU A 88 -21.78 39.19 25.77
C GLU A 88 -20.65 38.63 24.90
N TYR A 89 -19.40 38.86 25.32
CA TYR A 89 -18.22 38.43 24.58
C TYR A 89 -18.04 36.89 24.57
N GLY A 90 -18.57 36.21 25.59
CA GLY A 90 -18.53 34.75 25.69
C GLY A 90 -19.28 34.05 24.55
N ASP A 91 -20.45 34.55 24.18
CA ASP A 91 -21.27 33.99 23.10
C ASP A 91 -20.61 34.14 21.72
N ARG A 92 -19.87 35.23 21.51
CA ARG A 92 -19.10 35.45 20.27
C ARG A 92 -17.96 34.45 20.16
N ARG A 93 -17.25 34.22 21.27
CA ARG A 93 -16.15 33.25 21.34
C ARG A 93 -16.64 31.82 21.10
N ALA A 94 -17.82 31.46 21.60
CA ALA A 94 -18.41 30.14 21.39
C ALA A 94 -18.78 29.86 19.92
N ARG A 95 -18.98 30.91 19.10
CA ARG A 95 -19.31 30.81 17.67
C ARG A 95 -18.10 30.98 16.74
N GLN A 96 -16.88 31.02 17.30
CA GLN A 96 -15.66 31.17 16.51
C GLN A 96 -15.38 29.94 15.66
N ILE A 97 -14.89 30.19 14.46
CA ILE A 97 -14.57 29.20 13.45
C ILE A 97 -13.06 29.28 13.19
N SER A 98 -12.33 28.25 13.64
CA SER A 98 -10.86 28.21 13.57
C SER A 98 -10.30 27.12 12.65
N TYR A 99 -11.15 26.18 12.18
CA TYR A 99 -10.67 25.01 11.46
C TYR A 99 -10.04 25.35 10.09
N TYR A 100 -10.39 26.48 9.47
CA TYR A 100 -9.93 26.85 8.13
C TYR A 100 -8.41 26.93 7.99
N GLN A 101 -7.73 27.41 9.03
CA GLN A 101 -6.27 27.51 9.05
C GLN A 101 -5.60 26.13 8.94
N TRP A 102 -6.27 25.10 9.46
CA TRP A 102 -5.77 23.74 9.60
C TRP A 102 -6.11 22.83 8.42
N VAL A 103 -7.05 23.22 7.56
CA VAL A 103 -7.51 22.45 6.40
C VAL A 103 -6.37 21.88 5.55
N PRO A 104 -5.38 22.67 5.07
CA PRO A 104 -4.32 22.13 4.21
C PRO A 104 -3.45 21.08 4.92
N PHE A 105 -3.20 21.26 6.23
CA PHE A 105 -2.40 20.32 7.02
C PHE A 105 -3.17 19.03 7.30
N VAL A 106 -4.46 19.14 7.59
CA VAL A 106 -5.35 17.99 7.77
C VAL A 106 -5.42 17.18 6.49
N LEU A 107 -5.71 17.80 5.34
CA LEU A 107 -5.73 17.11 4.05
C LEU A 107 -4.38 16.44 3.72
N ALA A 108 -3.25 17.10 3.99
CA ALA A 108 -1.93 16.49 3.79
C ALA A 108 -1.71 15.26 4.69
N LEU A 109 -2.17 15.31 5.94
CA LEU A 109 -2.13 14.18 6.87
C LEU A 109 -3.04 13.05 6.41
N GLU A 110 -4.27 13.34 5.96
CA GLU A 110 -5.19 12.35 5.40
C GLU A 110 -4.57 11.63 4.20
N ALA A 111 -3.96 12.39 3.27
CA ALA A 111 -3.26 11.82 2.12
C ALA A 111 -2.13 10.87 2.53
N LEU A 112 -1.37 11.23 3.58
CA LEU A 112 -0.32 10.38 4.13
C LEU A 112 -0.90 9.11 4.78
N CYS A 113 -1.98 9.22 5.55
CA CYS A 113 -2.65 8.09 6.16
C CYS A 113 -3.14 7.05 5.14
N PHE A 114 -3.66 7.49 3.99
CA PHE A 114 -4.00 6.61 2.86
C PHE A 114 -2.81 5.83 2.28
N TYR A 115 -1.59 6.36 2.43
CA TYR A 115 -0.38 5.73 1.94
C TYR A 115 0.25 4.76 2.96
N ILE A 116 -0.05 4.89 4.25
CA ILE A 116 0.51 4.04 5.33
C ILE A 116 0.29 2.54 5.09
N PRO A 117 -0.91 2.02 4.75
CA PRO A 117 -1.09 0.59 4.55
C PRO A 117 -0.20 0.01 3.44
N CYS A 118 0.08 0.81 2.40
CA CYS A 118 0.99 0.43 1.32
C CYS A 118 2.45 0.36 1.79
N ILE A 119 2.89 1.31 2.61
CA ILE A 119 4.22 1.25 3.24
C ILE A 119 4.33 0.00 4.12
N MET A 120 3.28 -0.29 4.90
CA MET A 120 3.25 -1.47 5.76
C MET A 120 3.31 -2.77 4.96
N TRP A 121 2.56 -2.88 3.86
CA TRP A 121 2.64 -4.04 2.96
C TRP A 121 4.08 -4.26 2.48
N ARG A 122 4.70 -3.23 1.91
CA ARG A 122 6.05 -3.29 1.33
C ARG A 122 7.12 -3.60 2.40
N GLY A 123 7.02 -2.94 3.55
CA GLY A 123 7.96 -3.11 4.66
C GLY A 123 7.86 -4.49 5.30
N LEU A 124 6.65 -4.91 5.67
CA LEU A 124 6.43 -6.20 6.33
C LEU A 124 6.72 -7.39 5.40
N LEU A 125 6.39 -7.27 4.11
CA LEU A 125 6.75 -8.28 3.11
C LEU A 125 8.27 -8.45 3.02
N HIS A 126 9.03 -7.36 2.92
CA HIS A 126 10.49 -7.45 2.82
C HIS A 126 11.17 -7.95 4.11
N TRP A 127 10.65 -7.59 5.28
CA TRP A 127 11.29 -7.91 6.56
C TRP A 127 11.05 -9.34 7.04
N HIS A 128 9.92 -9.93 6.67
CA HIS A 128 9.50 -11.22 7.21
C HIS A 128 9.18 -12.27 6.14
N SER A 129 8.91 -11.89 4.89
CA SER A 129 8.66 -12.86 3.82
C SER A 129 9.97 -13.23 3.11
N GLY A 130 10.28 -14.52 3.08
CA GLY A 130 11.29 -15.06 2.16
C GLY A 130 10.83 -15.05 0.69
N ILE A 131 9.54 -14.79 0.44
CA ILE A 131 8.95 -14.71 -0.90
C ILE A 131 8.78 -13.24 -1.31
N ASN A 132 9.53 -12.83 -2.33
CA ASN A 132 9.34 -11.53 -2.97
C ASN A 132 8.28 -11.61 -4.07
N VAL A 133 7.01 -11.45 -3.67
CA VAL A 133 5.85 -11.50 -4.59
C VAL A 133 5.97 -10.46 -5.71
N GLN A 134 6.54 -9.29 -5.41
CA GLN A 134 6.76 -8.23 -6.38
C GLN A 134 7.72 -8.67 -7.49
N SER A 135 8.89 -9.24 -7.15
CA SER A 135 9.85 -9.68 -8.16
C SER A 135 9.31 -10.84 -8.99
N LEU A 136 8.63 -11.81 -8.35
CA LEU A 136 8.01 -12.94 -9.05
C LEU A 136 6.95 -12.47 -10.05
N THR A 137 6.08 -11.56 -9.64
CA THR A 137 5.01 -11.04 -10.50
C THR A 137 5.56 -10.14 -11.60
N GLN A 138 6.62 -9.37 -11.32
CA GLN A 138 7.29 -8.56 -12.34
C GLN A 138 7.99 -9.42 -13.38
N MET A 139 8.79 -10.42 -12.97
CA MET A 139 9.42 -11.37 -13.89
C MET A 139 8.38 -12.09 -14.75
N ALA A 140 7.24 -12.43 -14.17
CA ALA A 140 6.12 -13.01 -14.90
C ALA A 140 5.56 -12.02 -15.95
N CYS A 141 5.33 -10.77 -15.60
CA CYS A 141 4.88 -9.75 -16.56
C CYS A 141 5.89 -9.52 -17.70
N ASP A 142 7.18 -9.51 -17.37
CA ASP A 142 8.26 -9.32 -18.35
C ASP A 142 8.35 -10.53 -19.29
N ALA A 143 8.21 -11.76 -18.76
CA ALA A 143 8.20 -13.00 -19.54
C ALA A 143 7.11 -13.06 -20.62
N ARG A 144 6.02 -12.29 -20.45
CA ARG A 144 4.96 -12.18 -21.47
C ARG A 144 5.44 -11.52 -22.76
N MET A 145 6.48 -10.69 -22.69
CA MET A 145 7.02 -9.95 -23.83
C MET A 145 8.21 -10.68 -24.49
N MET A 146 8.60 -11.85 -23.98
CA MET A 146 9.75 -12.61 -24.45
C MET A 146 9.37 -13.66 -25.49
N ASP A 147 10.35 -14.08 -26.30
CA ASP A 147 10.21 -15.18 -27.25
C ASP A 147 9.91 -16.51 -26.54
N ALA A 148 9.33 -17.49 -27.26
CA ALA A 148 8.84 -18.74 -26.66
C ALA A 148 9.92 -19.50 -25.86
N ASP A 149 11.14 -19.64 -26.40
CA ASP A 149 12.23 -20.36 -25.74
C ASP A 149 12.73 -19.60 -24.50
N ALA A 150 12.86 -18.28 -24.61
CA ALA A 150 13.28 -17.43 -23.51
C ALA A 150 12.23 -17.39 -22.40
N ARG A 151 10.94 -17.30 -22.76
CA ARG A 151 9.80 -17.40 -21.85
C ARG A 151 9.80 -18.73 -21.10
N ALA A 152 9.99 -19.85 -21.80
CA ALA A 152 10.02 -21.17 -21.17
C ALA A 152 11.16 -21.27 -20.13
N ALA A 153 12.34 -20.73 -20.44
CA ALA A 153 13.45 -20.66 -19.48
C ALA A 153 13.10 -19.78 -18.27
N THR A 154 12.52 -18.60 -18.48
CA THR A 154 12.09 -17.70 -17.38
C THR A 154 11.00 -18.33 -16.51
N VAL A 155 10.03 -19.03 -17.10
CA VAL A 155 9.00 -19.77 -16.36
C VAL A 155 9.62 -20.81 -15.44
N GLN A 156 10.64 -21.55 -15.91
CA GLN A 156 11.37 -22.50 -15.08
C GLN A 156 12.15 -21.83 -13.95
N THR A 157 12.76 -20.67 -14.22
CA THR A 157 13.43 -19.87 -13.18
C THR A 157 12.45 -19.39 -12.11
N ILE A 158 11.27 -18.89 -12.50
CA ILE A 158 10.21 -18.48 -11.57
C ILE A 158 9.70 -19.67 -10.76
N ALA A 159 9.48 -20.82 -11.40
CA ALA A 159 9.03 -22.05 -10.74
C ALA A 159 10.05 -22.51 -9.68
N GLY A 160 11.34 -22.54 -10.02
CA GLY A 160 12.42 -22.89 -9.10
C GLY A 160 12.51 -21.93 -7.91
N HIS A 161 12.50 -20.62 -8.16
CA HIS A 161 12.51 -19.64 -7.07
C HIS A 161 11.30 -19.76 -6.15
N MET A 162 10.12 -20.04 -6.70
CA MET A 162 8.92 -20.23 -5.88
C MET A 162 9.00 -21.52 -5.05
N GLU A 163 9.52 -22.59 -5.64
CA GLU A 163 9.71 -23.88 -4.96
C GLU A 163 10.71 -23.77 -3.81
N ASP A 164 11.88 -23.19 -4.06
CA ASP A 164 12.92 -22.95 -3.03
C ASP A 164 12.36 -22.08 -1.90
N ALA A 165 11.62 -21.03 -2.23
CA ALA A 165 11.06 -20.11 -1.24
C ALA A 165 9.98 -20.78 -0.37
N LEU A 166 9.13 -21.63 -0.96
CA LEU A 166 8.12 -22.41 -0.24
C LEU A 166 8.75 -23.51 0.62
N GLU A 167 9.84 -24.13 0.16
CA GLU A 167 10.59 -25.16 0.90
C GLU A 167 11.26 -24.57 2.14
N ILE A 168 11.94 -23.42 2.01
CA ILE A 168 12.54 -22.69 3.15
C ILE A 168 11.47 -22.34 4.19
N GLN A 169 10.32 -21.83 3.77
CA GLN A 169 9.23 -21.51 4.70
C GLN A 169 8.72 -22.74 5.47
N ARG A 170 8.71 -23.91 4.82
CA ARG A 170 8.27 -25.15 5.43
C ARG A 170 9.27 -25.69 6.45
N GLU A 171 10.56 -25.69 6.12
CA GLU A 171 11.61 -26.15 7.04
C GLU A 171 11.69 -25.28 8.31
N VAL A 172 11.57 -23.96 8.17
CA VAL A 172 11.52 -23.03 9.31
C VAL A 172 10.32 -23.29 10.21
N THR A 173 9.20 -23.78 9.65
CA THR A 173 7.98 -24.09 10.40
C THR A 173 8.10 -25.38 11.24
N ASP A 174 8.88 -26.37 10.80
CA ASP A 174 9.02 -27.67 11.48
C ASP A 174 9.92 -27.61 12.74
N VAL A 175 10.77 -26.59 12.89
CA VAL A 175 11.77 -26.51 13.99
C VAL A 175 11.22 -25.90 15.28
N SER A 176 10.08 -25.20 15.26
CA SER A 176 9.59 -24.40 16.42
C SER A 176 8.18 -24.81 16.86
N GLY A 177 8.06 -25.83 17.73
CA GLY A 177 6.81 -26.51 18.16
C GLY A 177 5.76 -25.73 18.97
N MET A 178 5.46 -24.45 18.66
CA MET A 178 4.45 -23.63 19.36
C MET A 178 3.29 -23.22 18.43
N CYS A 179 2.06 -23.05 18.94
CA CYS A 179 0.83 -22.66 18.22
C CYS A 179 0.92 -21.42 17.30
N VAL A 180 2.01 -20.66 17.34
CA VAL A 180 2.38 -19.63 16.36
C VAL A 180 2.73 -20.24 14.98
N GLN A 181 2.93 -21.56 14.88
CA GLN A 181 3.35 -22.34 13.70
C GLN A 181 2.44 -22.23 12.47
N LYS A 182 1.11 -22.19 12.60
CA LYS A 182 0.21 -22.01 11.43
C LYS A 182 0.31 -20.61 10.80
N ARG A 183 0.95 -19.67 11.50
CA ARG A 183 1.00 -18.25 11.13
C ARG A 183 2.12 -17.94 10.13
N TRP A 184 3.16 -18.77 10.05
CA TRP A 184 4.31 -18.58 9.16
C TRP A 184 4.13 -19.22 7.78
N ALA A 185 3.43 -20.36 7.69
CA ALA A 185 3.13 -21.03 6.41
C ALA A 185 2.08 -20.31 5.54
N ASN A 186 1.32 -19.38 6.14
CA ASN A 186 0.29 -18.58 5.49
C ASN A 186 0.55 -17.08 5.68
N TYR A 187 1.82 -16.71 5.95
CA TYR A 187 2.17 -15.37 6.38
C TYR A 187 1.80 -14.33 5.32
N VAL A 188 2.14 -14.58 4.05
CA VAL A 188 1.91 -13.62 2.96
C VAL A 188 0.41 -13.41 2.75
N THR A 189 -0.36 -14.50 2.71
CA THR A 189 -1.81 -14.45 2.52
C THR A 189 -2.49 -13.73 3.69
N LEU A 190 -2.09 -14.01 4.94
CA LEU A 190 -2.63 -13.35 6.13
C LEU A 190 -2.25 -11.87 6.18
N LEU A 191 -1.01 -11.55 5.84
CA LEU A 191 -0.53 -10.18 5.76
C LEU A 191 -1.34 -9.39 4.73
N TYR A 192 -1.60 -9.96 3.56
CA TYR A 192 -2.38 -9.28 2.52
C TYR A 192 -3.80 -8.98 2.96
N VAL A 193 -4.49 -9.96 3.57
CA VAL A 193 -5.83 -9.73 4.15
C VAL A 193 -5.78 -8.68 5.27
N PHE A 194 -4.74 -8.69 6.10
CA PHE A 194 -4.53 -7.66 7.12
C PHE A 194 -4.37 -6.27 6.51
N ILE A 195 -3.63 -6.11 5.42
CA ILE A 195 -3.52 -4.85 4.69
C ILE A 195 -4.88 -4.41 4.12
N LYS A 196 -5.69 -5.33 3.57
CA LYS A 196 -7.06 -5.01 3.13
C LYS A 196 -7.93 -4.49 4.27
N MET A 197 -7.82 -5.09 5.47
CA MET A 197 -8.51 -4.60 6.66
C MET A 197 -8.01 -3.21 7.07
N LEU A 198 -6.71 -2.93 6.97
CA LEU A 198 -6.15 -1.61 7.24
C LEU A 198 -6.64 -0.55 6.24
N TYR A 199 -6.78 -0.87 4.95
CA TYR A 199 -7.37 0.07 3.99
C TYR A 199 -8.81 0.44 4.36
N LEU A 200 -9.65 -0.56 4.67
CA LEU A 200 -11.03 -0.32 5.10
C LEU A 200 -11.08 0.48 6.41
N GLY A 201 -10.28 0.08 7.39
CA GLY A 201 -10.18 0.78 8.68
C GLY A 201 -9.70 2.23 8.54
N ASN A 202 -8.74 2.48 7.63
CA ASN A 202 -8.28 3.82 7.34
C ASN A 202 -9.42 4.68 6.76
N VAL A 203 -10.13 4.22 5.72
CA VAL A 203 -11.23 5.01 5.13
C VAL A 203 -12.31 5.32 6.17
N VAL A 204 -12.67 4.35 7.00
CA VAL A 204 -13.65 4.55 8.08
C VAL A 204 -13.15 5.60 9.07
N LEU A 205 -11.88 5.51 9.50
CA LEU A 205 -11.27 6.51 10.36
C LEU A 205 -11.27 7.91 9.73
N GLN A 206 -10.98 8.02 8.43
CA GLN A 206 -11.01 9.31 7.72
C GLN A 206 -12.41 9.93 7.70
N VAL A 207 -13.47 9.13 7.52
CA VAL A 207 -14.86 9.63 7.60
C VAL A 207 -15.15 10.20 8.99
N PHE A 208 -14.75 9.51 10.06
CA PHE A 208 -14.93 10.01 11.43
C PHE A 208 -14.08 11.24 11.72
N MET A 209 -12.82 11.26 11.27
CA MET A 209 -11.91 12.39 11.41
C MET A 209 -12.47 13.63 10.72
N LEU A 210 -12.95 13.50 9.49
CA LEU A 210 -13.57 14.59 8.74
C LEU A 210 -14.84 15.12 9.43
N ASN A 211 -15.69 14.22 9.95
CA ASN A 211 -16.90 14.60 10.68
C ASN A 211 -16.56 15.36 11.98
N SER A 212 -15.55 14.89 12.73
CA SER A 212 -15.08 15.57 13.94
C SER A 212 -14.42 16.91 13.63
N PHE A 213 -13.71 17.02 12.51
CA PHE A 213 -13.02 18.25 12.11
C PHE A 213 -14.00 19.36 11.71
N LEU A 214 -15.09 19.01 11.03
CA LEU A 214 -16.15 19.96 10.65
C LEU A 214 -17.09 20.32 11.80
N GLY A 215 -17.01 19.61 12.95
CA GLY A 215 -17.88 19.85 14.10
C GLY A 215 -19.35 19.49 13.85
N THR A 216 -19.63 18.56 12.92
CA THR A 216 -20.99 18.14 12.59
C THR A 216 -21.40 16.90 13.39
N ASP A 217 -22.58 16.91 14.00
CA ASP A 217 -23.09 15.75 14.74
C ASP A 217 -23.56 14.59 13.83
N ASN A 218 -23.78 14.87 12.55
CA ASN A 218 -24.34 13.91 11.58
C ASN A 218 -23.27 13.38 10.63
N LEU A 219 -22.97 12.08 10.69
CA LEU A 219 -22.08 11.39 9.74
C LEU A 219 -22.51 11.56 8.27
N PHE A 220 -23.80 11.76 8.03
CA PHE A 220 -24.39 11.95 6.71
C PHE A 220 -24.56 13.42 6.31
N TYR A 221 -23.74 14.33 6.86
CA TYR A 221 -23.82 15.76 6.56
C TYR A 221 -23.76 16.06 5.04
N GLY A 222 -23.00 15.26 4.27
CA GLY A 222 -22.86 15.47 2.82
C GLY A 222 -24.19 15.43 2.06
N PHE A 223 -25.12 14.54 2.45
CA PHE A 223 -26.46 14.52 1.85
C PHE A 223 -27.30 15.73 2.23
N HIS A 224 -27.18 16.21 3.48
CA HIS A 224 -27.90 17.40 3.93
C HIS A 224 -27.44 18.64 3.15
N ILE A 225 -26.12 18.85 3.03
CA ILE A 225 -25.53 19.96 2.28
C ILE A 225 -25.90 19.87 0.80
N LEU A 226 -25.82 18.69 0.18
CA LEU A 226 -26.19 18.52 -1.23
C LEU A 226 -27.66 18.85 -1.46
N ARG A 227 -28.56 18.38 -0.58
CA ARG A 227 -30.00 18.67 -0.66
C ARG A 227 -30.28 20.16 -0.51
N ASP A 228 -29.62 20.83 0.43
CA ASP A 228 -29.81 22.26 0.65
C ASP A 228 -29.32 23.07 -0.56
N LEU A 229 -28.18 22.67 -1.16
CA LEU A 229 -27.65 23.29 -2.37
C LEU A 229 -28.56 23.08 -3.59
N LEU A 230 -29.13 21.88 -3.78
CA LEU A 230 -30.07 21.59 -4.88
C LEU A 230 -31.39 22.37 -4.74
N ASN A 231 -31.81 22.64 -3.50
CA ASN A 231 -33.01 23.44 -3.21
C ASN A 231 -32.74 24.97 -3.23
N GLY A 232 -31.52 25.40 -3.55
CA GLY A 232 -31.15 26.81 -3.57
C GLY A 232 -31.09 27.45 -2.17
N ARG A 233 -30.98 26.66 -1.10
CA ARG A 233 -30.78 27.19 0.26
C ARG A 233 -29.30 27.50 0.46
N GLU A 234 -28.99 28.77 0.63
CA GLU A 234 -27.62 29.22 0.82
C GLU A 234 -27.13 29.08 2.29
N TRP A 235 -25.84 29.34 2.47
CA TRP A 235 -25.12 29.34 3.76
C TRP A 235 -25.75 30.28 4.79
N GLU A 236 -26.46 31.33 4.35
CA GLU A 236 -27.14 32.29 5.23
C GLU A 236 -28.27 31.67 6.07
N VAL A 237 -28.89 30.61 5.58
CA VAL A 237 -30.02 29.93 6.24
C VAL A 237 -29.55 28.66 6.95
N SER A 238 -28.59 27.95 6.36
CA SER A 238 -28.08 26.69 6.92
C SER A 238 -27.02 26.88 8.00
N GLY A 239 -26.30 28.02 8.00
CA GLY A 239 -25.19 28.28 8.92
C GLY A 239 -23.94 27.43 8.66
N ASN A 240 -23.99 26.52 7.68
CA ASN A 240 -22.88 25.67 7.30
C ASN A 240 -21.99 26.40 6.28
N PHE A 241 -20.68 26.36 6.49
CA PHE A 241 -19.68 27.00 5.61
C PHE A 241 -20.02 28.47 5.26
N PRO A 242 -20.07 29.38 6.26
CA PRO A 242 -20.39 30.79 6.04
C PRO A 242 -19.32 31.53 5.21
N ARG A 243 -19.76 32.32 4.23
CA ARG A 243 -18.85 33.09 3.36
C ARG A 243 -18.57 34.49 3.88
N VAL A 244 -19.38 34.95 4.82
CA VAL A 244 -19.22 36.23 5.50
C VAL A 244 -19.18 35.99 7.00
N THR A 245 -18.16 36.54 7.65
CA THR A 245 -17.90 36.37 9.09
C THR A 245 -17.55 37.72 9.71
N MET A 246 -17.76 37.84 11.01
CA MET A 246 -17.36 39.02 11.79
C MET A 246 -16.04 38.76 12.50
N CYS A 247 -15.23 39.80 12.62
CA CYS A 247 -13.97 39.80 13.34
C CYS A 247 -13.94 40.97 14.33
N ASP A 248 -13.59 40.68 15.58
CA ASP A 248 -13.37 41.66 16.63
C ASP A 248 -11.87 41.78 16.87
N PHE A 249 -11.30 42.98 16.78
CA PHE A 249 -9.88 43.24 17.08
C PHE A 249 -9.71 44.48 17.96
N GLU A 250 -8.60 44.51 18.71
CA GLU A 250 -8.33 45.54 19.70
C GLU A 250 -7.00 46.25 19.39
N VAL A 251 -7.06 47.57 19.26
CA VAL A 251 -5.87 48.40 19.05
C VAL A 251 -5.56 49.16 20.33
N ARG A 252 -4.34 48.99 20.84
CA ARG A 252 -3.86 49.73 22.00
C ARG A 252 -3.21 51.03 21.57
N VAL A 253 -3.82 52.15 21.95
CA VAL A 253 -3.24 53.49 21.84
C VAL A 253 -2.97 54.00 23.27
N LEU A 254 -2.00 54.90 23.46
CA LEU A 254 -1.55 55.35 24.79
C LEU A 254 -2.73 55.66 25.73
N GLY A 255 -2.93 54.80 26.74
CA GLY A 255 -3.94 54.96 27.78
C GLY A 255 -5.34 54.42 27.48
N ASN A 256 -5.64 53.91 26.27
CA ASN A 256 -6.96 53.37 25.94
C ASN A 256 -6.93 52.19 24.94
N VAL A 257 -7.87 51.26 25.09
CA VAL A 257 -8.07 50.15 24.16
C VAL A 257 -9.26 50.45 23.26
N HIS A 258 -9.05 50.48 21.96
CA HIS A 258 -10.12 50.67 20.98
C HIS A 258 -10.55 49.33 20.41
N HIS A 259 -11.82 48.98 20.60
CA HIS A 259 -12.43 47.79 20.02
C HIS A 259 -13.02 48.12 18.66
N HIS A 260 -12.66 47.33 17.65
CA HIS A 260 -13.19 47.42 16.30
C HIS A 260 -13.82 46.09 15.90
N THR A 261 -15.02 46.15 15.31
CA THR A 261 -15.67 45.01 14.68
C THR A 261 -15.77 45.28 13.18
N VAL A 262 -15.25 44.37 12.37
CA VAL A 262 -15.27 44.46 10.90
C VAL A 262 -15.93 43.23 10.31
N GLN A 263 -16.59 43.41 9.17
CA GLN A 263 -17.17 42.34 8.39
C GLN A 263 -16.16 41.85 7.37
N CYS A 264 -15.91 40.54 7.32
CA CYS A 264 -14.93 39.96 6.42
C CYS A 264 -15.56 38.89 5.52
N VAL A 265 -15.10 38.84 4.27
CA VAL A 265 -15.48 37.85 3.26
C VAL A 265 -14.43 36.74 3.23
N LEU A 266 -14.86 35.52 3.49
CA LEU A 266 -14.03 34.34 3.63
C LEU A 266 -14.05 33.50 2.34
N MET A 267 -13.33 33.97 1.33
CA MET A 267 -13.30 33.36 -0.01
C MET A 267 -12.88 31.89 0.00
N ILE A 268 -11.97 31.52 0.91
CA ILE A 268 -11.47 30.14 1.03
C ILE A 268 -12.59 29.14 1.34
N ASN A 269 -13.67 29.60 1.99
CA ASN A 269 -14.74 28.71 2.41
C ASN A 269 -15.58 28.18 1.24
N MET A 270 -15.68 28.96 0.16
CA MET A 270 -16.34 28.52 -1.06
C MET A 270 -15.64 27.30 -1.67
N PHE A 271 -14.32 27.21 -1.56
CA PHE A 271 -13.56 26.03 -2.01
C PHE A 271 -13.72 24.86 -1.04
N ASN A 272 -13.60 25.12 0.26
CA ASN A 272 -13.73 24.09 1.30
C ASN A 272 -15.09 23.39 1.26
N GLU A 273 -16.19 24.13 1.07
CA GLU A 273 -17.54 23.58 0.90
C GLU A 273 -17.57 22.51 -0.21
N LYS A 274 -16.96 22.79 -1.38
CA LYS A 274 -16.97 21.87 -2.52
C LYS A 274 -15.99 20.71 -2.36
N ILE A 275 -14.80 20.96 -1.81
CA ILE A 275 -13.79 19.92 -1.56
C ILE A 275 -14.33 18.91 -0.55
N PHE A 276 -14.86 19.35 0.59
CA PHE A 276 -15.37 18.45 1.61
C PHE A 276 -16.61 17.69 1.18
N LEU A 277 -17.51 18.33 0.42
CA LEU A 277 -18.65 17.63 -0.18
C LEU A 277 -18.20 16.52 -1.13
N PHE A 278 -17.22 16.81 -2.00
CA PHE A 278 -16.65 15.81 -2.91
C PHE A 278 -15.97 14.67 -2.14
N LEU A 279 -15.10 14.99 -1.18
CA LEU A 279 -14.38 14.00 -0.38
C LEU A 279 -15.32 13.09 0.41
N TRP A 280 -16.43 13.63 0.91
CA TRP A 280 -17.45 12.85 1.59
C TRP A 280 -18.00 11.73 0.70
N PHE A 281 -18.49 12.06 -0.50
CA PHE A 281 -18.97 11.05 -1.45
C PHE A 281 -17.86 10.08 -1.90
N TRP A 282 -16.65 10.61 -2.11
CA TRP A 282 -15.49 9.82 -2.48
C TRP A 282 -15.14 8.77 -1.42
N TYR A 283 -15.10 9.14 -0.13
CA TYR A 283 -14.78 8.22 0.96
C TYR A 283 -15.83 7.11 1.11
N PHE A 284 -17.12 7.40 0.96
CA PHE A 284 -18.14 6.35 0.97
C PHE A 284 -18.01 5.39 -0.22
N MET A 285 -17.69 5.90 -1.42
CA MET A 285 -17.42 5.07 -2.59
C MET A 285 -16.19 4.17 -2.38
N VAL A 286 -15.08 4.74 -1.92
CA VAL A 286 -13.84 4.00 -1.64
C VAL A 286 -14.06 2.98 -0.52
N ALA A 287 -14.82 3.31 0.53
CA ALA A 287 -15.16 2.38 1.61
C ALA A 287 -15.94 1.18 1.08
N PHE A 288 -16.95 1.42 0.23
CA PHE A 288 -17.75 0.36 -0.38
C PHE A 288 -16.90 -0.58 -1.25
N VAL A 289 -16.11 -0.02 -2.18
CA VAL A 289 -15.24 -0.82 -3.06
C VAL A 289 -14.18 -1.58 -2.25
N SER A 290 -13.61 -0.95 -1.22
CA SER A 290 -12.62 -1.59 -0.32
C SER A 290 -13.24 -2.72 0.50
N ALA A 291 -14.47 -2.55 0.99
CA ALA A 291 -15.19 -3.61 1.69
C ALA A 291 -15.46 -4.81 0.77
N VAL A 292 -15.96 -4.58 -0.45
CA VAL A 292 -16.18 -5.65 -1.44
C VAL A 292 -14.88 -6.39 -1.75
N SER A 293 -13.78 -5.65 -1.98
CA SER A 293 -12.46 -6.24 -2.19
C SER A 293 -12.00 -7.07 -0.99
N MET A 294 -12.10 -6.55 0.23
CA MET A 294 -11.72 -7.26 1.45
C MET A 294 -12.51 -8.57 1.60
N PHE A 295 -13.83 -8.53 1.44
CA PHE A 295 -14.67 -9.72 1.52
C PHE A 295 -14.33 -10.72 0.41
N HIS A 296 -14.10 -10.26 -0.82
CA HIS A 296 -13.64 -11.11 -1.92
C HIS A 296 -12.36 -11.86 -1.52
N TRP A 297 -11.32 -11.15 -1.03
CA TRP A 297 -10.06 -11.76 -0.62
C TRP A 297 -10.19 -12.71 0.57
N ILE A 298 -11.00 -12.38 1.56
CA ILE A 298 -11.28 -13.29 2.69
C ILE A 298 -11.92 -14.59 2.18
N ILE A 299 -12.92 -14.47 1.31
CA ILE A 299 -13.63 -15.61 0.70
C ILE A 299 -12.65 -16.47 -0.09
N ILE A 300 -11.84 -15.89 -0.98
CA ILE A 300 -10.98 -16.69 -1.86
C ILE A 300 -9.76 -17.30 -1.15
N SER A 301 -9.30 -16.70 -0.05
CA SER A 301 -8.12 -17.13 0.71
C SER A 301 -8.45 -18.13 1.83
N PHE A 302 -9.61 -18.02 2.48
CA PHE A 302 -9.95 -18.87 3.64
C PHE A 302 -11.01 -19.92 3.37
N LEU A 303 -11.88 -19.76 2.36
CA LEU A 303 -12.90 -20.77 2.12
C LEU A 303 -12.30 -22.08 1.59
N PRO A 304 -12.58 -23.20 2.26
CA PRO A 304 -12.08 -24.49 1.83
C PRO A 304 -12.62 -24.81 0.43
N GLY A 305 -11.71 -25.18 -0.48
CA GLY A 305 -12.05 -25.58 -1.84
C GLY A 305 -11.92 -24.48 -2.90
N GLN A 306 -11.83 -23.20 -2.55
CA GLN A 306 -11.55 -22.15 -3.55
C GLN A 306 -10.15 -22.31 -4.17
N HIS A 307 -9.16 -22.66 -3.35
CA HIS A 307 -7.79 -22.93 -3.80
C HIS A 307 -7.75 -24.09 -4.80
N MET A 308 -8.49 -25.16 -4.47
CA MET A 308 -8.64 -26.33 -5.33
C MET A 308 -9.35 -26.00 -6.63
N LYS A 309 -10.43 -25.19 -6.58
CA LYS A 309 -11.16 -24.77 -7.78
C LYS A 309 -10.28 -23.95 -8.71
N PHE A 310 -9.51 -23.00 -8.16
CA PHE A 310 -8.59 -22.16 -8.91
C PHE A 310 -7.55 -23.00 -9.65
N ILE A 311 -6.73 -23.79 -8.95
CA ILE A 311 -5.67 -24.59 -9.58
C ILE A 311 -6.24 -25.67 -10.52
N ARG A 312 -7.36 -26.31 -10.15
CA ARG A 312 -8.00 -27.30 -11.02
C ARG A 312 -8.52 -26.72 -12.33
N LYS A 313 -8.94 -25.45 -12.36
CA LYS A 313 -9.35 -24.76 -13.59
C LYS A 313 -8.22 -24.80 -14.63
N TYR A 314 -6.99 -24.47 -14.23
CA TYR A 314 -5.83 -24.45 -15.11
C TYR A 314 -5.35 -25.86 -15.49
N LEU A 315 -5.28 -26.79 -14.53
CA LEU A 315 -4.87 -28.17 -14.82
C LEU A 315 -5.85 -28.95 -15.70
N ARG A 316 -7.15 -28.62 -15.66
CA ARG A 316 -8.14 -29.21 -16.58
C ARG A 316 -8.03 -28.65 -18.00
N ALA A 317 -7.64 -27.39 -18.14
CA ALA A 317 -7.46 -26.78 -19.45
C ALA A 317 -6.30 -27.44 -20.24
N THR A 318 -5.34 -28.05 -19.53
CA THR A 318 -4.19 -28.74 -20.13
C THR A 318 -4.31 -30.26 -20.14
N ASP A 319 -5.46 -30.82 -19.74
CA ASP A 319 -5.72 -32.27 -19.63
C ASP A 319 -4.79 -33.04 -18.68
N LEU A 320 -4.08 -32.34 -17.79
CA LEU A 320 -3.18 -32.96 -16.79
C LEU A 320 -3.89 -33.39 -15.49
N ALA A 321 -5.14 -32.98 -15.29
CA ALA A 321 -5.90 -33.23 -14.05
C ALA A 321 -6.53 -34.64 -14.00
N THR A 322 -5.71 -35.67 -13.82
CA THR A 322 -6.16 -37.08 -13.80
C THR A 322 -6.74 -37.55 -12.46
N ASP A 323 -6.17 -37.15 -11.31
CA ASP A 323 -6.65 -37.57 -9.99
C ASP A 323 -6.96 -36.41 -9.04
N ARG A 324 -8.09 -36.50 -8.32
CA ARG A 324 -8.53 -35.50 -7.34
C ARG A 324 -7.63 -35.49 -6.10
N GLN A 325 -7.07 -36.64 -5.72
CA GLN A 325 -6.25 -36.77 -4.52
C GLN A 325 -4.84 -36.20 -4.74
N SER A 326 -4.23 -36.46 -5.89
CA SER A 326 -2.96 -35.85 -6.30
C SER A 326 -3.04 -34.33 -6.35
N VAL A 327 -4.09 -33.76 -6.98
CA VAL A 327 -4.30 -32.29 -6.99
C VAL A 327 -4.49 -31.74 -5.58
N LYS A 328 -5.15 -32.48 -4.68
CA LYS A 328 -5.32 -32.04 -3.28
C LYS A 328 -3.97 -31.96 -2.57
N LYS A 329 -3.10 -32.95 -2.77
CA LYS A 329 -1.74 -32.97 -2.22
C LYS A 329 -0.89 -31.85 -2.82
N PHE A 330 -0.94 -31.64 -4.13
CA PHE A 330 -0.25 -30.52 -4.79
C PHE A 330 -0.67 -29.17 -4.20
N VAL A 331 -1.97 -28.89 -4.13
CA VAL A 331 -2.45 -27.58 -3.66
C VAL A 331 -2.13 -27.34 -2.18
N HIS A 332 -2.36 -28.32 -1.29
CA HIS A 332 -2.24 -28.08 0.16
C HIS A 332 -0.86 -28.42 0.74
N LYS A 333 -0.15 -29.40 0.17
CA LYS A 333 1.13 -29.91 0.71
C LYS A 333 2.33 -29.41 -0.08
N PHE A 334 2.20 -29.12 -1.38
CA PHE A 334 3.29 -28.59 -2.19
C PHE A 334 3.22 -27.07 -2.32
N LEU A 335 2.10 -26.52 -2.79
CA LEU A 335 1.94 -25.08 -3.02
C LEU A 335 1.61 -24.27 -1.75
N GLY A 336 0.80 -24.85 -0.84
CA GLY A 336 0.33 -24.14 0.37
C GLY A 336 -0.62 -22.98 0.06
N TYR A 337 -0.94 -22.17 1.07
CA TYR A 337 -1.82 -21.00 0.89
C TYR A 337 -1.07 -19.87 0.17
N ASP A 338 0.18 -19.61 0.58
CA ASP A 338 1.00 -18.53 0.03
C ASP A 338 1.40 -18.76 -1.43
N GLY A 339 1.69 -20.00 -1.83
CA GLY A 339 1.95 -20.32 -3.24
C GLY A 339 0.69 -20.19 -4.10
N VAL A 340 -0.49 -20.60 -3.60
CA VAL A 340 -1.77 -20.34 -4.31
C VAL A 340 -2.05 -18.85 -4.42
N PHE A 341 -1.75 -18.07 -3.38
CA PHE A 341 -1.87 -16.61 -3.41
C PHE A 341 -0.95 -15.99 -4.48
N CYS A 342 0.33 -16.37 -4.52
CA CYS A 342 1.27 -15.91 -5.54
C CYS A 342 0.78 -16.25 -6.95
N MET A 343 0.26 -17.46 -7.17
CA MET A 343 -0.30 -17.84 -8.46
C MET A 343 -1.52 -17.01 -8.87
N ARG A 344 -2.37 -16.61 -7.91
CA ARG A 344 -3.50 -15.70 -8.17
C ARG A 344 -3.01 -14.31 -8.57
N MET A 345 -2.00 -13.78 -7.88
CA MET A 345 -1.40 -12.48 -8.23
C MET A 345 -0.78 -12.52 -9.63
N ILE A 346 -0.04 -13.57 -9.96
CA ILE A 346 0.55 -13.75 -11.30
C ILE A 346 -0.56 -13.85 -12.36
N SER A 347 -1.63 -14.62 -12.12
CA SER A 347 -2.78 -14.70 -13.04
C SER A 347 -3.46 -13.34 -13.26
N ALA A 348 -3.64 -12.56 -12.20
CA ALA A 348 -4.31 -11.25 -12.26
C ALA A 348 -3.50 -10.21 -13.06
N HIS A 349 -2.15 -10.28 -13.03
CA HIS A 349 -1.29 -9.26 -13.64
C HIS A 349 -0.59 -9.71 -14.93
N ALA A 350 0.01 -10.89 -14.94
CA ALA A 350 0.73 -11.41 -16.10
C ALA A 350 -0.21 -12.14 -17.08
N GLY A 351 -1.38 -12.56 -16.61
CA GLY A 351 -2.45 -13.18 -17.41
C GLY A 351 -2.55 -14.69 -17.26
N ASP A 352 -3.68 -15.24 -17.71
CA ASP A 352 -4.04 -16.65 -17.52
C ASP A 352 -3.12 -17.64 -18.27
N ILE A 353 -2.58 -17.25 -19.43
CA ILE A 353 -1.70 -18.12 -20.23
C ILE A 353 -0.41 -18.42 -19.45
N LEU A 354 0.26 -17.37 -18.97
CA LEU A 354 1.51 -17.53 -18.23
C LEU A 354 1.28 -18.23 -16.89
N ALA A 355 0.18 -17.92 -16.20
CA ALA A 355 -0.20 -18.65 -14.99
C ALA A 355 -0.40 -20.14 -15.26
N THR A 356 -0.95 -20.50 -16.43
CA THR A 356 -1.11 -21.91 -16.85
C THR A 356 0.25 -22.58 -17.05
N GLU A 357 1.16 -21.96 -17.81
CA GLU A 357 2.51 -22.48 -18.05
C GLU A 357 3.27 -22.71 -16.75
N LEU A 358 3.18 -21.75 -15.82
CA LEU A 358 3.82 -21.84 -14.51
C LEU A 358 3.20 -22.94 -13.62
N ILE A 359 1.87 -23.07 -13.59
CA ILE A 359 1.19 -24.16 -12.85
C ILE A 359 1.60 -25.53 -13.41
N VAL A 360 1.72 -25.66 -14.73
CA VAL A 360 2.15 -26.89 -15.39
C VAL A 360 3.59 -27.21 -15.04
N ALA A 361 4.51 -26.24 -15.09
CA ALA A 361 5.90 -26.43 -14.68
C ALA A 361 6.00 -26.92 -13.22
N LEU A 362 5.29 -26.26 -12.30
CA LEU A 362 5.24 -26.65 -10.89
C LEU A 362 4.63 -28.04 -10.67
N TRP A 363 3.62 -28.40 -11.47
CA TRP A 363 3.01 -29.73 -11.42
C TRP A 363 3.97 -30.83 -11.87
N HIS A 364 4.78 -30.57 -12.90
CA HIS A 364 5.84 -31.49 -13.31
C HIS A 364 6.89 -31.66 -12.22
N ASN A 365 7.37 -30.56 -11.62
CA ASN A 365 8.32 -30.62 -10.49
C ASN A 365 7.75 -31.42 -9.32
N PHE A 366 6.47 -31.23 -9.00
CA PHE A 366 5.77 -32.00 -7.97
C PHE A 366 5.76 -33.50 -8.29
N ASN A 367 5.39 -33.90 -9.51
CA ASN A 367 5.38 -35.31 -9.91
C ASN A 367 6.78 -35.94 -9.89
N ASP A 368 7.79 -35.18 -10.30
CA ASP A 368 9.19 -35.62 -10.25
C ASP A 368 9.66 -35.83 -8.80
N ARG A 369 9.27 -34.95 -7.87
CA ARG A 369 9.51 -35.16 -6.44
C ARG A 369 8.79 -36.40 -5.91
N VAL A 370 7.51 -36.58 -6.24
CA VAL A 370 6.74 -37.78 -5.84
C VAL A 370 7.41 -39.06 -6.36
N ARG A 371 7.97 -39.02 -7.57
CA ARG A 371 8.68 -40.16 -8.17
C ARG A 371 10.03 -40.44 -7.49
N LYS A 372 10.76 -39.41 -7.05
CA LYS A 372 12.06 -39.54 -6.38
C LYS A 372 11.96 -39.92 -4.90
N SER A 373 10.93 -39.48 -4.17
CA SER A 373 10.74 -39.81 -2.74
C SER A 373 9.26 -40.13 -2.39
N PRO A 374 8.77 -41.35 -2.70
CA PRO A 374 7.38 -41.74 -2.45
C PRO A 374 6.98 -41.67 -0.96
N ILE A 375 7.93 -41.96 -0.06
CA ILE A 375 7.67 -42.20 1.37
C ILE A 375 7.36 -40.90 2.13
N GLU A 376 8.08 -39.81 1.86
CA GLU A 376 7.90 -38.51 2.55
C GLU A 376 6.55 -37.83 2.24
N MET A 377 5.96 -38.16 1.09
CA MET A 377 4.72 -37.53 0.65
C MET A 377 3.46 -38.34 0.98
N PHE A 378 3.55 -39.67 1.03
CA PHE A 378 2.41 -40.55 1.32
C PHE A 378 2.22 -40.86 2.83
N GLU A 379 3.29 -40.87 3.63
CA GLU A 379 3.18 -41.03 5.09
C GLU A 379 3.40 -39.69 5.79
N GLY A 380 2.31 -38.98 6.07
CA GLY A 380 2.31 -38.04 7.18
C GLY A 380 2.38 -38.82 8.48
N GLY A 381 3.58 -39.26 8.89
CA GLY A 381 3.76 -39.99 10.15
C GLY A 381 4.94 -40.96 10.21
N VAL A 382 6.13 -40.60 9.76
CA VAL A 382 7.35 -41.28 10.26
C VAL A 382 8.38 -40.21 10.59
N THR A 383 8.52 -39.95 11.89
CA THR A 383 9.61 -39.18 12.49
C THR A 383 10.95 -39.75 12.01
N GLN A 384 11.63 -39.06 11.09
CA GLN A 384 13.03 -39.36 10.83
C GLN A 384 13.86 -38.88 12.02
N SER A 385 14.61 -39.79 12.61
CA SER A 385 15.47 -39.55 13.78
C SER A 385 16.55 -38.47 13.49
N PRO A 386 16.98 -37.68 14.49
CA PRO A 386 17.82 -36.48 14.29
C PRO A 386 19.24 -36.73 13.75
N SER A 387 19.69 -37.99 13.65
CA SER A 387 21.10 -38.31 13.43
C SER A 387 21.58 -38.16 11.98
N LYS A 388 20.69 -38.20 10.98
CA LYS A 388 21.07 -38.09 9.56
C LYS A 388 21.10 -36.65 9.03
N LEU A 389 20.32 -35.74 9.61
CA LEU A 389 20.28 -34.33 9.16
C LEU A 389 21.52 -33.54 9.59
N ASP A 390 22.05 -33.81 10.79
CA ASP A 390 23.20 -33.06 11.33
C ASP A 390 24.49 -33.30 10.51
N ALA A 391 24.60 -34.47 9.86
CA ALA A 391 25.72 -34.79 8.98
C ALA A 391 25.68 -34.02 7.65
N ASN A 392 24.52 -33.89 7.02
CA ASN A 392 24.39 -33.18 5.75
C ASN A 392 24.50 -31.66 5.92
N PHE A 393 23.96 -31.11 7.01
CA PHE A 393 24.05 -29.69 7.31
C PHE A 393 25.48 -29.24 7.64
N LYS A 394 26.24 -30.03 8.43
CA LYS A 394 27.66 -29.77 8.67
C LYS A 394 28.51 -29.84 7.41
N THR A 395 28.20 -30.77 6.51
CA THR A 395 28.95 -30.95 5.26
C THR A 395 28.67 -29.83 4.26
N TRP A 396 27.48 -29.23 4.32
CA TRP A 396 27.13 -28.06 3.52
C TRP A 396 27.73 -26.75 4.07
N LEU A 397 27.77 -26.57 5.40
CA LEU A 397 28.40 -25.41 6.05
C LEU A 397 29.93 -25.39 5.89
N LEU A 398 30.56 -26.57 5.85
CA LEU A 398 32.01 -26.71 5.73
C LEU A 398 32.37 -26.99 4.27
N GLY A 399 32.37 -25.93 3.46
CA GLY A 399 32.76 -25.96 2.05
C GLY A 399 34.02 -26.80 1.77
N GLN A 400 33.96 -27.60 0.72
CA GLN A 400 35.02 -28.48 0.23
C GLN A 400 36.39 -27.79 0.15
N SER A 401 37.31 -28.16 1.04
CA SER A 401 38.74 -28.12 0.75
C SER A 401 39.13 -29.46 0.10
N ARG A 402 39.51 -29.38 -1.18
CA ARG A 402 40.08 -30.51 -1.95
C ARG A 402 41.29 -31.10 -1.21
N ALA A 403 41.17 -32.32 -0.69
CA ALA A 403 42.31 -33.11 -0.24
C ALA A 403 42.77 -34.06 -1.37
N LYS A 404 44.03 -33.91 -1.79
CA LYS A 404 44.77 -34.85 -2.65
C LYS A 404 45.01 -36.18 -1.91
N PRO A 405 45.14 -37.32 -2.62
CA PRO A 405 45.58 -38.57 -2.00
C PRO A 405 47.10 -38.54 -1.70
N PRO A 406 47.57 -39.32 -0.69
CA PRO A 406 48.97 -39.30 -0.27
C PRO A 406 49.87 -40.13 -1.20
N PHE A 407 51.09 -39.62 -1.37
CA PHE A 407 52.17 -40.16 -2.18
C PHE A 407 53.03 -41.09 -1.32
N ASP A 408 53.23 -42.34 -1.74
CA ASP A 408 54.15 -43.28 -1.10
C ASP A 408 55.49 -43.27 -1.85
N GLY A 409 56.58 -43.15 -1.10
CA GLY A 409 57.91 -42.88 -1.63
C GLY A 409 58.74 -44.15 -1.77
N SER A 410 59.12 -44.51 -3.00
CA SER A 410 60.35 -45.25 -3.24
C SER A 410 60.96 -44.87 -4.60
N ASN A 411 62.20 -44.37 -4.55
CA ASN A 411 63.12 -44.18 -5.67
C ASN A 411 64.04 -45.42 -5.70
N PRO A 412 64.75 -45.78 -6.81
CA PRO A 412 65.59 -44.82 -7.53
C PRO A 412 65.86 -45.05 -9.04
N THR A 413 66.47 -44.02 -9.65
CA THR A 413 67.50 -44.01 -10.72
C THR A 413 67.13 -44.14 -12.23
N ARG A 414 67.27 -42.98 -12.89
CA ARG A 414 68.26 -42.67 -13.97
C ARG A 414 67.92 -43.05 -15.43
N GLY A 415 67.66 -42.03 -16.28
CA GLY A 415 67.67 -42.23 -17.75
C GLY A 415 67.17 -41.10 -18.67
N LYS A 416 67.89 -39.98 -18.74
CA LYS A 416 68.17 -39.08 -19.90
C LYS A 416 67.22 -38.94 -21.14
N LYS A 417 67.24 -37.69 -21.67
CA LYS A 417 66.98 -37.16 -23.05
C LYS A 417 65.52 -36.73 -23.34
N ARG A 418 65.20 -35.61 -24.03
CA ARG A 418 65.94 -34.48 -24.66
C ARG A 418 64.87 -33.42 -25.05
N ARG A 419 65.15 -32.12 -24.89
CA ARG A 419 64.43 -31.00 -25.51
C ARG A 419 65.14 -30.57 -26.80
N LYS A 420 64.38 -30.24 -27.84
CA LYS A 420 64.65 -29.40 -29.03
C LYS A 420 63.30 -29.24 -29.76
N SER A 421 62.93 -28.18 -30.46
CA SER A 421 63.32 -26.77 -30.59
C SER A 421 62.32 -26.20 -31.62
N ASP A 422 61.90 -24.96 -31.42
CA ASP A 422 61.52 -23.92 -32.41
C ASP A 422 60.40 -24.14 -33.43
N GLY A 423 59.61 -23.07 -33.61
CA GLY A 423 58.71 -22.90 -34.75
C GLY A 423 57.62 -21.84 -34.53
N TYR A 424 58.01 -20.56 -34.49
CA TYR A 424 57.11 -19.42 -34.76
C TYR A 424 56.53 -19.53 -36.18
N PHE A 425 55.28 -19.11 -36.39
CA PHE A 425 54.91 -18.18 -37.48
C PHE A 425 53.44 -17.72 -37.33
N THR A 426 53.27 -16.40 -37.30
CA THR A 426 52.01 -15.63 -37.42
C THR A 426 51.92 -14.97 -38.81
N PHE A 427 50.74 -14.41 -39.10
CA PHE A 427 50.28 -13.66 -40.29
C PHE A 427 49.71 -14.57 -41.39
N VAL A 428 48.46 -14.39 -41.83
CA VAL A 428 47.69 -13.15 -42.08
C VAL A 428 46.32 -13.17 -41.41
#